data_AF-W3WPE5-F1
#
_entry.id   AF-W3WPE5-F1
#
_cell.length_a   1.000
_cell.length_b   1.000
_cell.length_c   1.000
_cell.angle_alpha   90.00
_cell.angle_beta   90.00
_cell.angle_gamma   90.00
#
_symmetry.space_group_name_H-M   'P 1'
#
loop_
_entity.id
_entity.type
_entity.pdbx_description
1 polymer ?
#
loop_
_entity_poly.entity_id
_entity_poly.type
_entity_poly.pdbx_seq_one_letter_code
_entity_poly.pdbx_strand_id
1 'polypeptide(L)'
;MGRWSNSWRVPKGVETPPGSDFDVEAILKLGIPSIRRSDGPNGIRGTRFFGSVSSACLPCGMAIGATFDQELAREIGHLLADEARAKGAHVILGPTVNIPRAPLGGRGFESYSEDPVLSGLMAGALTREPAARSELSGERHDGRDSFCRACQEPQTYEILVQWGCAKTSKLKVPATVDFGHGGFRISGCRRLDLAQGIADAVELAKNSDQVILFAGLSGEWESEGEDRETLDLPPCTDDLIDRVLEANRNTVIVIQSGTPVLLPWIHKAKDVLHAWYGGNETGNGIADDVFQTSRGSLCESQLSIRGWQVFVWRGCIFSYEKKETLS
;
A
#
# COMPACT_ATOMS: atom_id res chain seq x y z
N MET A 1 28.64 -21.64 -16.24
CA MET A 1 27.96 -21.68 -17.55
C MET A 1 26.95 -22.82 -17.54
N GLY A 2 25.70 -22.55 -17.19
CA GLY A 2 24.62 -23.56 -17.17
C GLY A 2 23.71 -23.36 -18.38
N ARG A 3 23.65 -24.37 -19.25
CA ARG A 3 22.80 -24.40 -20.45
C ARG A 3 21.32 -24.31 -20.06
N TRP A 4 20.60 -23.37 -20.66
CA TRP A 4 19.16 -23.44 -20.81
C TRP A 4 18.88 -24.29 -22.06
N SER A 5 18.36 -25.50 -21.90
CA SER A 5 17.87 -26.30 -23.02
C SER A 5 16.37 -26.07 -23.19
N ASN A 6 16.02 -25.30 -24.22
CA ASN A 6 14.67 -25.21 -24.77
C ASN A 6 14.27 -26.57 -25.32
N SER A 7 13.44 -27.33 -24.59
CA SER A 7 12.47 -28.28 -25.17
C SER A 7 11.80 -29.17 -24.09
N TRP A 8 10.47 -29.12 -23.97
CA TRP A 8 9.50 -30.22 -24.18
C TRP A 8 8.31 -30.25 -23.20
N ARG A 9 7.13 -30.53 -23.80
CA ARG A 9 5.73 -30.44 -23.33
C ARG A 9 5.37 -31.16 -22.01
N VAL A 10 4.54 -30.49 -21.21
CA VAL A 10 3.64 -31.06 -20.18
C VAL A 10 2.59 -32.00 -20.82
N PRO A 11 2.28 -33.17 -20.24
CA PRO A 11 1.12 -33.97 -20.63
C PRO A 11 -0.17 -33.14 -20.48
N LYS A 12 -0.98 -33.06 -21.53
CA LYS A 12 -2.32 -32.45 -21.45
C LYS A 12 -3.12 -33.11 -20.32
N GLY A 13 -3.69 -32.31 -19.41
CA GLY A 13 -4.74 -32.75 -18.48
C GLY A 13 -4.32 -32.96 -17.02
N VAL A 14 -3.17 -32.47 -16.56
CA VAL A 14 -2.89 -32.40 -15.11
C VAL A 14 -3.47 -31.10 -14.57
N GLU A 15 -4.73 -31.15 -14.15
CA GLU A 15 -5.39 -30.07 -13.42
C GLU A 15 -5.15 -30.29 -11.92
N THR A 16 -4.71 -29.23 -11.23
CA THR A 16 -4.77 -29.20 -9.76
C THR A 16 -6.21 -28.95 -9.35
N PRO A 17 -6.78 -29.71 -8.40
CA PRO A 17 -8.03 -29.31 -7.77
C PRO A 17 -7.87 -27.89 -7.18
N PRO A 18 -8.94 -27.07 -7.17
CA PRO A 18 -8.89 -25.77 -6.51
C PRO A 18 -8.51 -25.99 -5.04
N GLY A 19 -7.42 -25.35 -4.59
CA GLY A 19 -7.07 -25.35 -3.17
C GLY A 19 -7.95 -24.41 -2.37
N SER A 20 -7.80 -24.45 -1.04
CA SER A 20 -8.37 -23.43 -0.16
C SER A 20 -7.93 -22.02 -0.57
N ASP A 21 -8.66 -20.98 -0.20
CA ASP A 21 -8.57 -19.59 -0.71
C ASP A 21 -7.15 -19.08 -1.06
N PHE A 22 -6.12 -19.42 -0.27
CA PHE A 22 -4.73 -18.98 -0.49
C PHE A 22 -3.74 -20.06 -0.94
N ASP A 23 -4.12 -21.33 -0.95
CA ASP A 23 -3.19 -22.44 -1.18
C ASP A 23 -3.42 -23.09 -2.55
N VAL A 24 -2.35 -23.50 -3.23
CA VAL A 24 -2.40 -24.44 -4.35
C VAL A 24 -2.26 -25.84 -3.77
N GLU A 25 -3.14 -26.77 -4.14
CA GLU A 25 -3.10 -28.14 -3.62
C GLU A 25 -1.81 -28.87 -3.99
N ALA A 26 -1.36 -29.73 -3.08
CA ALA A 26 -0.19 -30.57 -3.30
C ALA A 26 -0.50 -31.65 -4.37
N ILE A 27 0.43 -31.87 -5.29
CA ILE A 27 0.36 -33.00 -6.23
C ILE A 27 1.24 -34.12 -5.69
N LEU A 28 0.74 -34.82 -4.66
CA LEU A 28 1.49 -35.84 -3.92
C LEU A 28 2.06 -36.94 -4.82
N LYS A 29 1.33 -37.33 -5.87
CA LYS A 29 1.78 -38.33 -6.86
C LYS A 29 3.04 -37.93 -7.64
N LEU A 30 3.38 -36.64 -7.68
CA LEU A 30 4.58 -36.09 -8.32
C LEU A 30 5.59 -35.57 -7.30
N GLY A 31 5.36 -35.73 -6.00
CA GLY A 31 6.22 -35.17 -4.96
C GLY A 31 6.19 -33.63 -4.88
N ILE A 32 5.18 -32.97 -5.48
CA ILE A 32 5.08 -31.51 -5.49
C ILE A 32 4.29 -31.04 -4.25
N PRO A 33 4.90 -30.26 -3.34
CA PRO A 33 4.22 -29.76 -2.15
C PRO A 33 3.22 -28.65 -2.49
N SER A 34 2.35 -28.34 -1.53
CA SER A 34 1.40 -27.23 -1.65
C SER A 34 2.14 -25.88 -1.70
N ILE A 35 1.67 -24.98 -2.57
CA ILE A 35 2.19 -23.61 -2.67
C ILE A 35 1.20 -22.66 -1.98
N ARG A 36 1.60 -22.18 -0.82
CA ARG A 36 0.89 -21.13 -0.07
C ARG A 36 1.15 -19.74 -0.62
N ARG A 37 0.08 -18.98 -0.83
CA ARG A 37 0.10 -17.54 -1.14
C ARG A 37 -0.32 -16.73 0.09
N SER A 38 0.04 -15.47 0.12
CA SER A 38 -0.49 -14.51 1.08
C SER A 38 -0.78 -13.22 0.35
N ASP A 39 -1.89 -12.56 0.71
CA ASP A 39 -2.04 -11.16 0.34
C ASP A 39 -0.87 -10.33 0.87
N GLY A 40 -0.47 -9.42 0.00
CA GLY A 40 0.17 -8.15 0.28
C GLY A 40 -0.77 -7.03 -0.24
N PRO A 41 -0.29 -5.86 -0.69
CA PRO A 41 1.10 -5.53 -1.02
C PRO A 41 1.90 -4.85 0.10
N ASN A 42 1.25 -4.37 1.17
CA ASN A 42 1.89 -3.56 2.23
C ASN A 42 2.08 -4.33 3.56
N GLY A 43 2.21 -5.65 3.50
CA GLY A 43 2.42 -6.52 4.66
C GLY A 43 1.94 -7.94 4.41
N ILE A 44 2.53 -8.93 5.08
CA ILE A 44 2.19 -10.35 4.86
C ILE A 44 1.00 -10.77 5.74
N ARG A 45 -0.21 -10.63 5.22
CA ARG A 45 -1.45 -10.93 5.99
C ARG A 45 -1.48 -12.35 6.56
N GLY A 46 -0.87 -13.31 5.86
CA GLY A 46 -0.87 -14.73 6.20
C GLY A 46 -2.14 -15.43 5.73
N THR A 47 -2.42 -16.60 6.33
CA THR A 47 -3.51 -17.50 5.89
C THR A 47 -4.84 -17.28 6.59
N ARG A 48 -4.89 -16.37 7.56
CA ARG A 48 -6.10 -16.10 8.35
C ARG A 48 -6.49 -14.65 8.20
N PHE A 49 -7.79 -14.41 7.97
CA PHE A 49 -8.34 -13.04 7.98
C PHE A 49 -8.53 -12.48 9.39
N PHE A 50 -8.84 -13.34 10.37
CA PHE A 50 -9.07 -12.97 11.77
C PHE A 50 -8.11 -13.70 12.70
N GLY A 51 -7.57 -12.99 13.69
CA GLY A 51 -6.63 -13.56 14.66
C GLY A 51 -5.37 -14.14 14.01
N SER A 52 -4.91 -13.53 12.91
CA SER A 52 -3.65 -13.89 12.25
C SER A 52 -2.46 -13.49 13.13
N VAL A 53 -1.30 -14.05 12.81
CA VAL A 53 -0.03 -13.58 13.37
C VAL A 53 0.19 -12.16 12.86
N SER A 54 0.47 -11.23 13.78
CA SER A 54 0.74 -9.83 13.48
C SER A 54 1.74 -9.68 12.34
N SER A 55 1.55 -8.66 11.51
CA SER A 55 2.44 -8.32 10.41
C SER A 55 2.98 -6.92 10.56
N ALA A 56 4.15 -6.68 9.99
CA ALA A 56 4.53 -5.33 9.62
C ALA A 56 3.48 -4.78 8.63
N CYS A 57 2.86 -3.65 8.99
CA CYS A 57 2.03 -2.87 8.09
C CYS A 57 2.88 -1.70 7.58
N LEU A 58 3.37 -1.85 6.36
CA LEU A 58 4.24 -0.90 5.69
C LEU A 58 3.40 0.21 5.04
N PRO A 59 4.04 1.33 4.67
CA PRO A 59 3.38 2.38 3.89
C PRO A 59 2.72 1.81 2.63
N CYS A 60 1.62 2.42 2.20
CA CYS A 60 0.94 2.04 0.96
C CYS A 60 1.83 2.31 -0.27
N GLY A 61 1.46 1.74 -1.42
CA GLY A 61 2.22 1.91 -2.66
C GLY A 61 2.46 3.37 -3.02
N MET A 62 1.45 4.24 -2.83
CA MET A 62 1.57 5.67 -3.13
C MET A 62 2.57 6.36 -2.21
N ALA A 63 2.58 6.00 -0.92
CA ALA A 63 3.54 6.53 0.05
C ALA A 63 4.97 6.10 -0.30
N ILE A 64 5.17 4.83 -0.69
CA ILE A 64 6.47 4.33 -1.14
C ILE A 64 6.87 5.03 -2.45
N GLY A 65 5.97 5.17 -3.41
CA GLY A 65 6.20 5.85 -4.69
C GLY A 65 6.60 7.31 -4.51
N ALA A 66 5.98 8.00 -3.54
CA ALA A 66 6.29 9.37 -3.18
C ALA A 66 7.70 9.54 -2.61
N THR A 67 8.40 8.46 -2.20
CA THR A 67 9.80 8.54 -1.77
C THR A 67 10.79 8.71 -2.92
N PHE A 68 10.43 8.27 -4.13
CA PHE A 68 11.35 8.12 -5.27
C PHE A 68 12.62 7.32 -4.96
N ASP A 69 12.63 6.57 -3.85
CA ASP A 69 13.79 5.85 -3.35
C ASP A 69 13.68 4.36 -3.67
N GLN A 70 14.36 3.96 -4.73
CA GLN A 70 14.45 2.55 -5.14
C GLN A 70 15.18 1.68 -4.12
N GLU A 71 16.12 2.23 -3.36
CA GLU A 71 16.86 1.47 -2.36
C GLU A 71 15.95 1.16 -1.17
N LEU A 72 15.19 2.15 -0.70
CA LEU A 72 14.15 1.95 0.32
C LEU A 72 13.09 0.94 -0.15
N ALA A 73 12.63 1.04 -1.40
CA ALA A 73 11.70 0.07 -1.96
C ALA A 73 12.26 -1.36 -1.98
N ARG A 74 13.56 -1.51 -2.28
CA ARG A 74 14.27 -2.79 -2.22
C ARG A 74 14.37 -3.33 -0.80
N GLU A 75 14.67 -2.50 0.19
CA GLU A 75 14.70 -2.89 1.60
C GLU A 75 13.32 -3.35 2.09
N ILE A 76 12.26 -2.64 1.72
CA ILE A 76 10.87 -3.03 1.96
C ILE A 76 10.58 -4.41 1.35
N GLY A 77 11.01 -4.64 0.11
CA GLY A 77 10.88 -5.93 -0.56
C GLY A 77 11.54 -7.07 0.21
N HIS A 78 12.73 -6.83 0.78
CA HIS A 78 13.45 -7.83 1.58
C HIS A 78 12.75 -8.12 2.90
N LEU A 79 12.24 -7.09 3.58
CA LEU A 79 11.45 -7.27 4.79
C LEU A 79 10.18 -8.11 4.53
N LEU A 80 9.47 -7.83 3.43
CA LEU A 80 8.29 -8.60 3.02
C LEU A 80 8.65 -10.06 2.71
N ALA A 81 9.79 -10.30 2.04
CA ALA A 81 10.26 -11.65 1.75
C ALA A 81 10.62 -12.43 3.02
N ASP A 82 11.29 -11.80 3.98
CA ASP A 82 11.65 -12.42 5.26
C ASP A 82 10.41 -12.71 6.11
N GLU A 83 9.45 -11.80 6.15
CA GLU A 83 8.18 -12.02 6.83
C GLU A 83 7.36 -13.13 6.15
N ALA A 84 7.37 -13.20 4.81
CA ALA A 84 6.71 -14.28 4.06
C ALA A 84 7.32 -15.64 4.39
N ARG A 85 8.66 -15.75 4.43
CA ARG A 85 9.36 -16.97 4.86
C ARG A 85 9.00 -17.34 6.29
N ALA A 86 9.01 -16.38 7.21
CA ALA A 86 8.66 -16.62 8.62
C ALA A 86 7.21 -17.12 8.79
N LYS A 87 6.29 -16.66 7.93
CA LYS A 87 4.88 -17.09 7.92
C LYS A 87 4.61 -18.30 7.02
N GLY A 88 5.65 -18.86 6.39
CA GLY A 88 5.55 -20.00 5.49
C GLY A 88 4.74 -19.72 4.22
N ALA A 89 4.65 -18.47 3.79
CA ALA A 89 4.09 -18.07 2.51
C ALA A 89 5.18 -18.14 1.42
N HIS A 90 4.88 -18.82 0.32
CA HIS A 90 5.82 -19.01 -0.79
C HIS A 90 5.68 -17.92 -1.85
N VAL A 91 4.50 -17.30 -1.94
CA VAL A 91 4.17 -16.28 -2.93
C VAL A 91 3.46 -15.12 -2.23
N ILE A 92 3.95 -13.91 -2.46
CA ILE A 92 3.33 -12.67 -2.02
C ILE A 92 2.48 -12.15 -3.17
N LEU A 93 1.21 -11.82 -2.91
CA LEU A 93 0.33 -11.21 -3.90
C LEU A 93 0.56 -9.70 -3.94
N GLY A 94 1.65 -9.31 -4.60
CA GLY A 94 2.08 -7.93 -4.81
C GLY A 94 3.39 -7.86 -5.60
N PRO A 95 3.89 -6.66 -5.92
CA PRO A 95 3.26 -5.37 -5.67
C PRO A 95 2.10 -5.08 -6.64
N THR A 96 1.27 -4.08 -6.31
CA THR A 96 0.25 -3.56 -7.23
C THR A 96 0.90 -2.53 -8.15
N VAL A 97 1.00 -2.85 -9.45
CA VAL A 97 1.73 -2.04 -10.45
C VAL A 97 0.80 -1.46 -11.51
N ASN A 98 -0.50 -1.47 -11.23
CA ASN A 98 -1.48 -0.84 -12.09
C ASN A 98 -1.22 0.67 -12.15
N ILE A 99 -1.45 1.27 -13.31
CA ILE A 99 -1.35 2.72 -13.45
C ILE A 99 -2.67 3.35 -12.96
N PRO A 100 -2.66 4.17 -11.89
CA PRO A 100 -3.81 4.92 -11.40
C PRO A 100 -4.16 6.04 -12.38
N ARG A 101 -4.68 5.66 -13.54
CA ARG A 101 -5.04 6.59 -14.63
C ARG A 101 -6.20 7.51 -14.27
N ALA A 102 -7.12 7.02 -13.44
CA ALA A 102 -8.25 7.80 -12.94
C ALA A 102 -8.03 8.04 -11.44
N PRO A 103 -8.06 9.30 -10.97
CA PRO A 103 -7.76 9.63 -9.57
C PRO A 103 -8.82 9.13 -8.58
N LEU A 104 -9.98 8.71 -9.09
CA LEU A 104 -11.10 8.16 -8.31
C LEU A 104 -10.99 6.65 -8.06
N GLY A 105 -9.97 5.98 -8.60
CA GLY A 105 -9.85 4.52 -8.48
C GLY A 105 -9.71 4.05 -7.04
N GLY A 106 -10.62 3.19 -6.56
CA GLY A 106 -10.70 2.78 -5.15
C GLY A 106 -9.47 2.04 -4.61
N ARG A 107 -8.68 1.44 -5.50
CA ARG A 107 -7.40 0.75 -5.19
C ARG A 107 -6.15 1.54 -5.57
N GLY A 108 -6.30 2.82 -5.91
CA GLY A 108 -5.18 3.67 -6.33
C GLY A 108 -4.06 3.69 -5.29
N PHE A 109 -4.41 3.67 -4.00
CA PHE A 109 -3.47 3.70 -2.88
C PHE A 109 -2.46 2.54 -2.84
N GLU A 110 -2.79 1.41 -3.46
CA GLU A 110 -1.90 0.25 -3.52
C GLU A 110 -0.82 0.39 -4.62
N SER A 111 -1.03 1.28 -5.59
CA SER A 111 -0.13 1.52 -6.72
C SER A 111 0.90 2.61 -6.40
N TYR A 112 1.96 2.75 -7.20
CA TYR A 112 3.03 3.70 -6.91
C TYR A 112 2.82 5.10 -7.49
N SER A 113 2.40 5.19 -8.75
CA SER A 113 2.30 6.46 -9.47
C SER A 113 1.50 6.33 -10.76
N GLU A 114 0.90 7.41 -11.23
CA GLU A 114 0.36 7.48 -12.60
C GLU A 114 1.47 7.40 -13.67
N ASP A 115 2.72 7.66 -13.30
CA ASP A 115 3.85 7.56 -14.20
C ASP A 115 4.30 6.08 -14.33
N PRO A 116 4.33 5.52 -15.56
CA PRO A 116 4.70 4.13 -15.78
C PRO A 116 6.19 3.85 -15.57
N VAL A 117 7.06 4.85 -15.70
CA VAL A 117 8.50 4.68 -15.50
C VAL A 117 8.79 4.56 -14.00
N LEU A 118 8.26 5.49 -13.20
CA LEU A 118 8.37 5.46 -11.74
C LEU A 118 7.76 4.17 -11.18
N SER A 119 6.54 3.82 -11.61
CA SER A 119 5.89 2.58 -11.18
C SER A 119 6.71 1.34 -11.52
N GLY A 120 7.31 1.29 -12.71
CA GLY A 120 8.19 0.19 -13.12
C GLY A 120 9.50 0.12 -12.31
N LEU A 121 10.11 1.27 -12.02
CA LEU A 121 11.35 1.35 -11.23
C LEU A 121 11.11 0.92 -9.78
N MET A 122 10.06 1.44 -9.13
CA MET A 122 9.74 1.11 -7.74
C MET A 122 9.35 -0.37 -7.59
N ALA A 123 8.51 -0.89 -8.49
CA ALA A 123 8.14 -2.30 -8.49
C ALA A 123 9.33 -3.22 -8.80
N GLY A 124 10.17 -2.83 -9.76
CA GLY A 124 11.38 -3.55 -10.11
C GLY A 124 12.37 -3.62 -8.95
N ALA A 125 12.50 -2.54 -8.18
CA ALA A 125 13.32 -2.50 -6.98
C ALA A 125 12.75 -3.37 -5.85
N LEU A 126 11.45 -3.27 -5.58
CA LEU A 126 10.78 -4.05 -4.53
C LEU A 126 10.85 -5.56 -4.79
N THR A 127 10.77 -5.98 -6.05
CA THR A 127 10.82 -7.41 -6.42
C THR A 127 12.23 -7.95 -6.63
N ARG A 128 13.27 -7.11 -6.48
CA ARG A 128 14.65 -7.53 -6.74
C ARG A 128 15.25 -8.24 -5.54
N GLU A 129 15.76 -9.45 -5.79
CA GLU A 129 16.70 -10.09 -4.87
C GLU A 129 17.95 -9.19 -4.68
N PRO A 130 18.58 -9.19 -3.50
CA PRO A 130 19.84 -8.49 -3.31
C PRO A 130 20.85 -9.02 -4.32
N ALA A 131 21.59 -8.12 -4.97
CA ALA A 131 22.83 -8.55 -5.63
C ALA A 131 23.68 -9.26 -4.58
N ALA A 132 24.16 -10.47 -4.88
CA ALA A 132 24.99 -11.22 -3.95
C ALA A 132 26.08 -10.30 -3.41
N ARG A 133 26.06 -10.01 -2.10
CA ARG A 133 27.12 -9.25 -1.44
C ARG A 133 28.41 -10.06 -1.62
N SER A 134 29.18 -9.73 -2.64
CA SER A 134 30.57 -10.12 -2.73
C SER A 134 31.32 -9.26 -1.72
N GLU A 135 31.48 -9.79 -0.50
CA GLU A 135 32.72 -9.77 0.29
C GLU A 135 32.46 -9.89 1.81
N LEU A 136 33.08 -10.93 2.37
CA LEU A 136 33.76 -10.98 3.67
C LEU A 136 32.94 -10.71 4.95
N SER A 137 32.33 -11.75 5.47
CA SER A 137 32.58 -12.16 6.86
C SER A 137 32.44 -13.68 6.96
N GLY A 138 33.51 -14.32 7.42
CA GLY A 138 33.56 -15.77 7.60
C GLY A 138 32.72 -16.16 8.79
N GLU A 139 31.46 -16.49 8.55
CA GLU A 139 30.65 -17.40 9.36
C GLU A 139 29.49 -17.88 8.48
N ARG A 140 29.76 -18.96 7.72
CA ARG A 140 28.69 -19.73 7.07
C ARG A 140 27.95 -20.50 8.17
N HIS A 141 27.00 -19.86 8.82
CA HIS A 141 25.84 -20.58 9.34
C HIS A 141 24.92 -20.87 8.15
N ASP A 142 25.31 -21.94 7.46
CA ASP A 142 24.46 -22.73 6.60
C ASP A 142 23.19 -23.11 7.40
N GLY A 143 22.12 -22.35 7.17
CA GLY A 143 20.76 -22.69 7.54
C GLY A 143 20.02 -23.41 6.42
N ARG A 144 20.71 -24.24 5.61
CA ARG A 144 20.07 -25.11 4.60
C ARG A 144 19.47 -26.39 5.20
N ASP A 145 19.34 -26.47 6.52
CA ASP A 145 18.77 -27.65 7.18
C ASP A 145 17.42 -27.38 7.84
N SER A 146 16.36 -27.54 7.04
CA SER A 146 15.11 -28.17 7.50
C SER A 146 14.34 -28.93 6.41
N PHE A 147 14.84 -28.98 5.17
CA PHE A 147 14.13 -29.61 4.05
C PHE A 147 15.04 -30.50 3.21
N CYS A 148 15.84 -31.37 3.84
CA CYS A 148 16.55 -32.45 3.14
C CYS A 148 16.64 -33.71 4.00
N ARG A 149 15.54 -34.46 4.08
CA ARG A 149 15.58 -35.91 4.32
C ARG A 149 14.79 -36.64 3.23
N ALA A 150 15.39 -36.66 2.04
CA ALA A 150 15.30 -37.70 1.00
C ALA A 150 15.85 -37.10 -0.30
N CYS A 151 17.17 -37.06 -0.48
CA CYS A 151 17.73 -36.76 -1.79
C CYS A 151 17.49 -37.97 -2.72
N GLN A 152 16.32 -38.00 -3.36
CA GLN A 152 16.20 -38.60 -4.68
C GLN A 152 16.92 -37.68 -5.69
N GLU A 153 17.39 -38.21 -6.81
CA GLU A 153 18.04 -37.44 -7.87
C GLU A 153 17.24 -36.17 -8.23
N PRO A 154 17.91 -35.05 -8.56
CA PRO A 154 17.23 -33.79 -8.88
C PRO A 154 16.30 -33.98 -10.08
N GLN A 155 15.00 -34.09 -9.82
CA GLN A 155 13.99 -34.16 -10.87
C GLN A 155 13.68 -32.74 -11.37
N THR A 156 13.72 -32.56 -12.68
CA THR A 156 13.38 -31.30 -13.34
C THR A 156 11.92 -31.37 -13.78
N TYR A 157 11.10 -30.42 -13.33
CA TYR A 157 9.69 -30.32 -13.70
C TYR A 157 9.43 -29.03 -14.49
N GLU A 158 8.67 -29.11 -15.58
CA GLU A 158 8.14 -27.93 -16.28
C GLU A 158 6.73 -27.67 -15.73
N ILE A 159 6.59 -26.67 -14.86
CA ILE A 159 5.32 -26.32 -14.21
C ILE A 159 4.76 -25.08 -14.90
N LEU A 160 3.65 -25.24 -15.64
CA LEU A 160 2.88 -24.11 -16.12
C LEU A 160 1.99 -23.59 -14.97
N VAL A 161 2.42 -22.52 -14.31
CA VAL A 161 1.62 -21.82 -13.30
C VAL A 161 0.78 -20.76 -14.01
N GLN A 162 -0.52 -21.01 -14.14
CA GLN A 162 -1.49 -20.01 -14.57
C GLN A 162 -2.18 -19.45 -13.33
N TRP A 163 -1.99 -18.16 -13.06
CA TRP A 163 -2.71 -17.46 -12.02
C TRP A 163 -3.77 -16.54 -12.63
N GLY A 164 -4.80 -16.27 -11.84
CA GLY A 164 -5.86 -15.35 -12.21
C GLY A 164 -6.64 -14.97 -10.95
N CYS A 165 -7.15 -13.75 -10.90
CA CYS A 165 -8.12 -13.38 -9.87
C CYS A 165 -9.42 -14.14 -10.13
N ALA A 166 -10.28 -14.28 -9.13
CA ALA A 166 -11.52 -15.05 -9.25
C ALA A 166 -12.43 -14.60 -10.43
N LYS A 167 -12.26 -13.38 -10.97
CA LYS A 167 -12.94 -12.90 -12.21
C LYS A 167 -12.47 -13.54 -13.52
N THR A 168 -11.32 -14.20 -13.56
CA THR A 168 -10.80 -14.91 -14.75
C THR A 168 -11.20 -16.39 -14.81
N SER A 169 -11.89 -16.88 -13.78
CA SER A 169 -12.42 -18.23 -13.72
C SER A 169 -13.65 -18.38 -14.63
N LYS A 170 -13.70 -19.47 -15.41
CA LYS A 170 -14.93 -19.87 -16.14
C LYS A 170 -15.95 -20.54 -15.21
N LEU A 171 -15.59 -20.81 -13.96
CA LEU A 171 -16.50 -21.28 -12.93
C LEU A 171 -17.27 -20.08 -12.38
N LYS A 172 -18.54 -19.96 -12.77
CA LYS A 172 -19.46 -18.99 -12.19
C LYS A 172 -19.87 -19.48 -10.79
N VAL A 173 -19.12 -19.07 -9.78
CA VAL A 173 -19.62 -19.05 -8.41
C VAL A 173 -20.20 -17.66 -8.20
N PRO A 174 -21.49 -17.50 -7.84
CA PRO A 174 -22.01 -16.20 -7.41
C PRO A 174 -21.18 -15.72 -6.22
N ALA A 175 -20.75 -14.45 -6.22
CA ALA A 175 -19.82 -13.82 -5.26
C ALA A 175 -18.32 -14.07 -5.53
N THR A 176 -17.74 -13.21 -6.36
CA THR A 176 -16.29 -13.10 -6.55
C THR A 176 -15.63 -12.31 -5.42
N VAL A 177 -15.88 -12.76 -4.19
CA VAL A 177 -15.23 -12.61 -2.87
C VAL A 177 -16.27 -13.19 -1.91
N ASP A 178 -16.35 -14.52 -1.83
CA ASP A 178 -17.23 -15.16 -0.86
C ASP A 178 -16.49 -15.14 0.49
N PHE A 179 -16.64 -14.04 1.24
CA PHE A 179 -16.28 -14.04 2.66
C PHE A 179 -17.23 -15.01 3.35
N GLY A 180 -16.83 -16.27 3.41
CA GLY A 180 -17.49 -17.27 4.23
C GLY A 180 -17.62 -16.73 5.65
N HIS A 181 -18.87 -16.65 6.11
CA HIS A 181 -19.34 -16.13 7.40
C HIS A 181 -19.43 -14.60 7.50
N GLY A 182 -20.68 -14.11 7.50
CA GLY A 182 -21.01 -12.74 7.89
C GLY A 182 -20.67 -12.50 9.36
N GLY A 183 -19.86 -11.48 9.61
CA GLY A 183 -19.66 -10.88 10.94
C GLY A 183 -20.30 -9.50 10.96
N PHE A 184 -20.93 -9.13 12.06
CA PHE A 184 -21.34 -7.75 12.29
C PHE A 184 -20.34 -7.11 13.28
N ARG A 185 -19.73 -5.99 12.90
CA ARG A 185 -18.99 -5.15 13.83
C ARG A 185 -19.96 -4.12 14.39
N ILE A 186 -20.17 -4.14 15.71
CA ILE A 186 -20.82 -3.03 16.40
C ILE A 186 -19.72 -2.20 17.04
N SER A 187 -19.66 -0.94 16.62
CA SER A 187 -18.92 0.10 17.34
C SER A 187 -19.90 1.19 17.71
N GLY A 188 -19.61 1.90 18.80
CA GLY A 188 -20.36 3.07 19.23
C GLY A 188 -19.41 4.24 19.35
N CYS A 189 -19.73 5.34 18.70
CA CYS A 189 -19.12 6.64 18.99
C CYS A 189 -20.22 7.59 19.49
N ARG A 190 -19.83 8.63 20.23
CA ARG A 190 -20.75 9.70 20.56
C ARG A 190 -21.22 10.34 19.25
N ARG A 191 -22.54 10.41 19.04
CA ARG A 191 -23.09 11.18 17.92
C ARG A 191 -22.73 12.65 18.13
N LEU A 192 -21.79 13.13 17.35
CA LEU A 192 -21.42 14.52 17.29
C LEU A 192 -22.38 15.21 16.33
N ASP A 193 -22.96 16.32 16.76
CA ASP A 193 -23.57 17.25 15.82
C ASP A 193 -22.44 17.94 15.04
N LEU A 194 -22.50 17.88 13.71
CA LEU A 194 -21.39 18.35 12.86
C LEU A 194 -21.16 19.85 13.03
N ALA A 195 -22.24 20.63 13.10
CA ALA A 195 -22.16 22.08 13.29
C ALA A 195 -21.52 22.43 14.65
N GLN A 196 -21.94 21.75 15.71
CA GLN A 196 -21.32 21.91 17.03
C GLN A 196 -19.85 21.48 17.04
N GLY A 197 -19.51 20.34 16.40
CA GLY A 197 -18.14 19.84 16.33
C GLY A 197 -17.19 20.82 15.63
N ILE A 198 -17.65 21.48 14.56
CA ILE A 198 -16.90 22.53 13.87
C ILE A 198 -16.74 23.75 14.77
N ALA A 199 -17.81 24.19 15.44
CA ALA A 199 -17.75 25.33 16.36
C ALA A 199 -16.75 25.08 17.52
N ASP A 200 -16.77 23.87 18.09
CA ASP A 200 -15.86 23.46 19.16
C ASP A 200 -14.41 23.44 18.69
N ALA A 201 -14.14 22.90 17.49
CA ALA A 201 -12.80 22.88 16.91
C ALA A 201 -12.26 24.28 16.62
N VAL A 202 -13.10 25.18 16.11
CA VAL A 202 -12.77 26.59 15.87
C VAL A 202 -12.45 27.30 17.18
N GLU A 203 -13.24 27.09 18.23
CA GLU A 203 -12.97 27.71 19.53
C GLU A 203 -11.68 27.19 20.18
N LEU A 204 -11.40 25.89 20.05
CA LEU A 204 -10.13 25.31 20.49
C LEU A 204 -8.94 25.90 19.71
N ALA A 205 -9.08 26.07 18.39
CA ALA A 205 -8.04 26.64 17.54
C ALA A 205 -7.68 28.07 17.93
N LYS A 206 -8.66 28.92 18.29
CA LYS A 206 -8.39 30.30 18.76
C LYS A 206 -7.57 30.35 20.05
N ASN A 207 -7.77 29.37 20.92
CA ASN A 207 -7.14 29.30 22.25
C ASN A 207 -5.84 28.49 22.25
N SER A 208 -5.31 28.11 21.07
CA SER A 208 -4.10 27.30 20.92
C SER A 208 -3.00 28.11 20.23
N ASP A 209 -1.75 27.98 20.69
CA ASP A 209 -0.61 28.67 20.05
C ASP A 209 -0.27 28.11 18.66
N GLN A 210 -0.42 26.79 18.51
CA GLN A 210 -0.19 26.01 17.30
C GLN A 210 -1.31 24.99 17.14
N VAL A 211 -1.85 24.87 15.93
CA VAL A 211 -2.86 23.87 15.58
C VAL A 211 -2.26 22.89 14.58
N ILE A 212 -2.57 21.61 14.77
CA ILE A 212 -2.31 20.54 13.79
C ILE A 212 -3.65 19.89 13.52
N LEU A 213 -4.19 20.11 12.32
CA LEU A 213 -5.50 19.61 11.93
C LEU A 213 -5.33 18.44 10.96
N PHE A 214 -5.87 17.29 11.33
CA PHE A 214 -5.85 16.08 10.51
C PHE A 214 -7.16 15.94 9.73
N ALA A 215 -7.06 15.73 8.44
CA ALA A 215 -8.16 15.47 7.52
C ALA A 215 -7.74 14.43 6.47
N GLY A 216 -8.69 13.91 5.70
CA GLY A 216 -8.38 12.95 4.65
C GLY A 216 -9.48 11.92 4.46
N LEU A 217 -9.08 10.73 4.06
CA LEU A 217 -9.97 9.63 3.69
C LEU A 217 -9.71 8.40 4.55
N SER A 218 -10.66 7.47 4.54
CA SER A 218 -10.59 6.21 5.26
C SER A 218 -11.01 5.06 4.33
N GLY A 219 -10.98 3.82 4.85
CA GLY A 219 -11.51 2.65 4.14
C GLY A 219 -13.02 2.72 3.85
N GLU A 220 -13.74 3.73 4.35
CA GLU A 220 -15.14 4.01 3.97
C GLU A 220 -15.24 4.72 2.61
N TRP A 221 -14.15 5.36 2.16
CA TRP A 221 -14.11 6.15 0.92
C TRP A 221 -13.22 5.51 -0.15
N GLU A 222 -12.24 4.70 0.25
CA GLU A 222 -11.23 4.11 -0.63
C GLU A 222 -11.11 2.62 -0.34
N SER A 223 -11.68 1.78 -1.21
CA SER A 223 -11.69 0.34 -0.98
C SER A 223 -11.65 -0.49 -2.27
N GLU A 224 -11.31 -1.76 -2.13
CA GLU A 224 -11.44 -2.71 -3.24
C GLU A 224 -12.91 -2.95 -3.58
N GLY A 225 -13.26 -2.76 -4.86
CA GLY A 225 -14.60 -3.04 -5.38
C GLY A 225 -15.49 -1.80 -5.51
N GLU A 226 -15.05 -0.65 -5.01
CA GLU A 226 -15.79 0.61 -5.06
C GLU A 226 -14.86 1.77 -5.42
N ASP A 227 -15.14 2.42 -6.55
CA ASP A 227 -14.47 3.66 -6.95
C ASP A 227 -15.15 4.86 -6.29
N ARG A 228 -14.40 5.93 -6.05
CA ARG A 228 -14.93 7.17 -5.50
C ARG A 228 -15.84 7.88 -6.50
N GLU A 229 -16.87 8.55 -5.99
CA GLU A 229 -17.75 9.38 -6.82
C GLU A 229 -17.16 10.77 -7.07
N THR A 230 -16.41 11.33 -6.09
CA THR A 230 -15.82 12.67 -6.18
C THR A 230 -14.41 12.70 -5.60
N LEU A 231 -13.65 13.74 -5.98
CA LEU A 231 -12.33 14.02 -5.41
C LEU A 231 -12.41 14.82 -4.11
N ASP A 232 -13.60 15.19 -3.66
CA ASP A 232 -13.78 16.01 -2.47
C ASP A 232 -13.35 15.24 -1.21
N LEU A 233 -13.00 15.98 -0.17
CA LEU A 233 -12.88 15.43 1.18
C LEU A 233 -14.28 15.04 1.70
N PRO A 234 -14.36 14.24 2.78
CA PRO A 234 -15.63 13.88 3.37
C PRO A 234 -16.46 15.13 3.71
N PRO A 235 -17.80 15.07 3.62
CA PRO A 235 -18.67 16.22 3.83
C PRO A 235 -18.32 17.02 5.09
N CYS A 236 -18.38 18.35 4.97
CA CYS A 236 -18.06 19.32 6.03
C CYS A 236 -16.56 19.43 6.40
N THR A 237 -15.67 18.59 5.85
CA THR A 237 -14.23 18.69 6.15
C THR A 237 -13.61 19.98 5.60
N ASP A 238 -13.98 20.40 4.39
CA ASP A 238 -13.48 21.66 3.83
C ASP A 238 -13.95 22.88 4.63
N ASP A 239 -15.21 22.92 5.09
CA ASP A 239 -15.74 24.00 5.95
C ASP A 239 -15.04 24.02 7.33
N LEU A 240 -14.75 22.86 7.90
CA LEU A 240 -13.96 22.74 9.12
C LEU A 240 -12.57 23.36 8.92
N ILE A 241 -11.86 22.96 7.87
CA ILE A 241 -10.50 23.44 7.60
C ILE A 241 -10.50 24.95 7.34
N ASP A 242 -11.42 25.44 6.51
CA ASP A 242 -11.54 26.86 6.21
C ASP A 242 -11.74 27.71 7.48
N ARG A 243 -12.66 27.30 8.36
CA ARG A 243 -12.93 28.04 9.60
C ARG A 243 -11.80 27.96 10.61
N VAL A 244 -11.11 26.82 10.70
CA VAL A 244 -9.93 26.69 11.58
C VAL A 244 -8.78 27.56 11.08
N LEU A 245 -8.54 27.61 9.77
CA LEU A 245 -7.52 28.48 9.16
C LEU A 245 -7.84 29.97 9.36
N GLU A 246 -9.11 30.34 9.34
CA GLU A 246 -9.57 31.71 9.63
C GLU A 246 -9.40 32.06 11.13
N ALA A 247 -9.65 31.11 12.01
CA ALA A 247 -9.52 31.28 13.45
C ALA A 247 -8.08 31.32 13.93
N ASN A 248 -7.19 30.53 13.32
CA ASN A 248 -5.79 30.46 13.66
C ASN A 248 -4.90 30.25 12.42
N ARG A 249 -4.09 31.25 12.09
CA ARG A 249 -3.15 31.17 10.95
C ARG A 249 -1.91 30.31 11.23
N ASN A 250 -1.63 29.99 12.50
CA ASN A 250 -0.58 29.03 12.89
C ASN A 250 -1.15 27.61 12.90
N THR A 251 -1.68 27.19 11.76
CA THR A 251 -2.28 25.87 11.58
C THR A 251 -1.49 25.10 10.53
N VAL A 252 -1.08 23.88 10.88
CA VAL A 252 -0.55 22.87 9.95
C VAL A 252 -1.71 21.94 9.58
N ILE A 253 -1.95 21.74 8.29
CA ILE A 253 -2.94 20.76 7.82
C ILE A 253 -2.23 19.48 7.41
N VAL A 254 -2.67 18.35 7.97
CA VAL A 254 -2.18 17.01 7.60
C VAL A 254 -3.30 16.28 6.85
N ILE A 255 -3.04 15.94 5.59
CA ILE A 255 -3.93 15.16 4.74
C ILE A 255 -3.48 13.70 4.71
N GLN A 256 -4.31 12.80 5.23
CA GLN A 256 -4.10 11.36 5.19
C GLN A 256 -5.09 10.71 4.23
N SER A 257 -4.68 10.47 2.98
CA SER A 257 -5.51 9.81 1.97
C SER A 257 -4.69 8.88 1.08
N GLY A 258 -5.32 7.83 0.56
CA GLY A 258 -4.68 6.89 -0.34
C GLY A 258 -4.66 7.35 -1.81
N THR A 259 -5.61 8.18 -2.20
CA THR A 259 -5.75 8.79 -3.53
C THR A 259 -5.82 10.33 -3.43
N PRO A 260 -5.67 11.06 -4.54
CA PRO A 260 -5.73 12.51 -4.54
C PRO A 260 -7.07 13.08 -4.05
N VAL A 261 -7.03 14.22 -3.37
CA VAL A 261 -8.21 14.98 -2.92
C VAL A 261 -8.14 16.43 -3.37
N LEU A 262 -9.28 17.09 -3.54
CA LEU A 262 -9.32 18.53 -3.78
C LEU A 262 -9.01 19.30 -2.50
N LEU A 263 -8.30 20.41 -2.64
CA LEU A 263 -7.86 21.28 -1.53
C LEU A 263 -8.26 22.73 -1.81
N PRO A 264 -9.55 23.09 -1.86
CA PRO A 264 -10.00 24.43 -2.25
C PRO A 264 -9.45 25.54 -1.33
N TRP A 265 -9.18 25.23 -0.07
CA TRP A 265 -8.65 26.11 0.96
C TRP A 265 -7.12 26.22 0.98
N ILE A 266 -6.40 25.53 0.08
CA ILE A 266 -4.93 25.43 0.11
C ILE A 266 -4.22 26.79 0.12
N HIS A 267 -4.81 27.79 -0.53
CA HIS A 267 -4.28 29.15 -0.62
C HIS A 267 -4.35 29.92 0.71
N LYS A 268 -5.17 29.47 1.68
CA LYS A 268 -5.23 30.03 3.04
C LYS A 268 -4.26 29.34 4.00
N ALA A 269 -3.88 28.10 3.71
CA ALA A 269 -3.00 27.31 4.56
C ALA A 269 -1.54 27.76 4.42
N LYS A 270 -0.84 27.87 5.55
CA LYS A 270 0.59 28.19 5.57
C LYS A 270 1.46 26.95 5.29
N ASP A 271 1.03 25.82 5.84
CA ASP A 271 1.73 24.54 5.83
C ASP A 271 0.72 23.41 5.60
N VAL A 272 0.97 22.60 4.56
CA VAL A 272 0.18 21.40 4.26
C VAL A 272 1.13 20.22 4.08
N LEU A 273 0.84 19.11 4.78
CA LEU A 273 1.54 17.84 4.69
C LEU A 273 0.58 16.77 4.15
N HIS A 274 0.89 16.18 2.99
CA HIS A 274 0.18 14.98 2.53
C HIS A 274 0.95 13.74 2.98
N ALA A 275 0.40 13.03 3.97
CA ALA A 275 1.06 11.92 4.66
C ALA A 275 0.76 10.52 4.07
N TRP A 276 -0.07 10.44 3.02
CA TRP A 276 -0.56 9.19 2.44
C TRP A 276 -1.07 8.21 3.52
N TYR A 277 -0.96 6.89 3.32
CA TYR A 277 -1.10 5.89 4.39
C TYR A 277 0.27 5.31 4.73
N GLY A 278 0.86 5.72 5.86
CA GLY A 278 2.23 5.40 6.27
C GLY A 278 2.42 4.08 7.04
N GLY A 279 1.38 3.25 7.17
CA GLY A 279 1.46 1.99 7.93
C GLY A 279 1.62 2.19 9.45
N ASN A 280 2.29 1.25 10.13
CA ASN A 280 2.42 1.25 11.59
C ASN A 280 3.15 2.48 12.15
N GLU A 281 4.09 3.04 11.39
CA GLU A 281 4.92 4.18 11.81
C GLU A 281 4.35 5.54 11.35
N THR A 282 3.13 5.59 10.80
CA THR A 282 2.50 6.83 10.28
C THR A 282 2.57 7.99 11.27
N GLY A 283 2.24 7.75 12.54
CA GLY A 283 2.23 8.78 13.57
C GLY A 283 3.63 9.32 13.89
N ASN A 284 4.64 8.44 13.92
CA ASN A 284 6.02 8.83 14.16
C ASN A 284 6.57 9.62 12.96
N GLY A 285 6.30 9.17 11.73
CA GLY A 285 6.71 9.88 10.52
C GLY A 285 6.12 11.30 10.43
N ILE A 286 4.82 11.44 10.72
CA ILE A 286 4.17 12.77 10.75
C ILE A 286 4.77 13.65 11.85
N ALA A 287 5.00 13.09 13.04
CA ALA A 287 5.61 13.84 14.14
C ALA A 287 7.02 14.32 13.79
N ASP A 288 7.83 13.46 13.17
CA ASP A 288 9.18 13.80 12.72
C ASP A 288 9.20 14.96 11.74
N ASP A 289 8.27 15.00 10.78
CA ASP A 289 8.15 16.11 9.82
C ASP A 289 7.63 17.40 10.45
N VAL A 290 6.56 17.29 11.25
CA VAL A 290 5.90 18.45 11.85
C VAL A 290 6.80 19.12 12.89
N PHE A 291 7.49 18.33 13.71
CA PHE A 291 8.37 18.84 14.79
C PHE A 291 9.84 18.89 14.40
N GLN A 292 10.21 18.40 13.22
CA GLN A 292 11.60 18.36 12.72
C GLN A 292 12.55 17.60 13.66
N THR A 293 12.08 16.48 14.23
CA THR A 293 12.84 15.68 15.21
C THR A 293 13.83 14.71 14.58
N SER A 294 13.66 14.36 13.30
CA SER A 294 14.64 13.56 12.56
C SER A 294 15.83 14.43 12.12
N ARG A 295 17.03 14.09 12.59
CA ARG A 295 18.31 14.73 12.18
C ARG A 295 18.92 14.13 10.91
N GLY A 296 18.27 13.16 10.29
CA GLY A 296 18.67 12.59 9.00
C GLY A 296 18.18 13.49 7.88
N SER A 297 18.98 13.65 6.84
CA SER A 297 18.64 14.35 5.59
C SER A 297 17.14 14.30 5.31
N LEU A 298 16.49 15.46 5.25
CA LEU A 298 15.19 15.63 4.61
C LEU A 298 15.20 14.73 3.37
N CYS A 299 14.42 13.65 3.41
CA CYS A 299 14.07 12.99 2.18
C CYS A 299 13.26 14.07 1.45
N GLU A 300 13.85 14.70 0.44
CA GLU A 300 13.27 15.72 -0.46
C GLU A 300 11.97 15.25 -1.15
N SER A 301 11.49 14.07 -0.78
CA SER A 301 10.39 13.30 -1.33
C SER A 301 9.09 13.42 -0.52
N GLN A 302 9.13 13.88 0.74
CA GLN A 302 7.90 14.26 1.43
C GLN A 302 7.59 15.72 1.11
N LEU A 303 6.54 15.91 0.30
CA LEU A 303 6.06 17.23 -0.12
C LEU A 303 5.48 18.00 1.09
N SER A 304 6.37 18.66 1.83
CA SER A 304 6.04 19.79 2.67
C SER A 304 5.80 21.00 1.76
N ILE A 305 4.54 21.38 1.55
CA ILE A 305 4.21 22.60 0.81
C ILE A 305 4.48 23.80 1.73
N ARG A 306 5.73 24.28 1.76
CA ARG A 306 6.15 25.50 2.45
C ARG A 306 6.40 26.61 1.43
N GLY A 307 5.74 27.75 1.64
CA GLY A 307 6.00 29.07 1.06
C GLY A 307 6.71 29.12 -0.30
N TRP A 308 5.97 29.43 -1.37
CA TRP A 308 6.49 29.95 -2.64
C TRP A 308 7.71 29.23 -3.24
N GLN A 309 7.80 27.91 -3.10
CA GLN A 309 8.50 27.03 -4.04
C GLN A 309 7.69 25.75 -4.19
N VAL A 310 6.66 25.83 -5.03
CA VAL A 310 6.02 24.63 -5.55
C VAL A 310 7.05 23.96 -6.47
N PHE A 311 7.79 22.97 -5.98
CA PHE A 311 8.44 22.01 -6.86
C PHE A 311 7.35 21.13 -7.47
N VAL A 312 6.60 21.75 -8.39
CA VAL A 312 5.89 21.05 -9.46
C VAL A 312 6.97 20.43 -10.33
N TRP A 313 7.27 19.16 -10.10
CA TRP A 313 7.70 18.31 -11.20
C TRP A 313 6.58 17.33 -11.51
N ARG A 314 5.64 17.81 -12.33
CA ARG A 314 4.62 17.10 -13.13
C ARG A 314 4.29 15.62 -12.81
N GLY A 315 3.97 15.22 -11.58
CA GLY A 315 3.49 13.83 -11.38
C GLY A 315 2.94 13.38 -10.04
N CYS A 316 3.09 14.11 -8.93
CA CYS A 316 2.69 13.57 -7.61
C CYS A 316 1.91 14.50 -6.66
N ILE A 317 1.58 15.74 -7.05
CA ILE A 317 0.51 16.51 -6.40
C ILE A 317 -0.40 17.09 -7.49
N PHE A 318 -1.67 16.70 -7.46
CA PHE A 318 -2.67 17.14 -8.42
C PHE A 318 -3.43 18.33 -7.86
N SER A 319 -3.13 19.53 -8.35
CA SER A 319 -4.06 20.66 -8.26
C SER A 319 -5.03 20.57 -9.43
N TYR A 320 -6.24 20.07 -9.18
CA TYR A 320 -7.33 20.15 -10.14
C TYR A 320 -8.01 21.52 -9.99
N GLU A 321 -7.67 22.47 -10.86
CA GLU A 321 -8.50 23.67 -11.04
C GLU A 321 -9.73 23.31 -11.87
N LYS A 322 -10.91 23.58 -11.31
CA LYS A 322 -12.18 23.52 -12.04
C LYS A 322 -12.10 24.58 -13.14
N LYS A 323 -11.93 24.17 -14.41
CA LYS A 323 -12.12 25.07 -15.55
C LYS A 323 -13.57 25.53 -15.52
N GLU A 324 -13.81 26.75 -15.06
CA GLU A 324 -15.02 27.47 -15.42
C GLU A 324 -15.07 27.52 -16.94
N THR A 325 -16.11 26.92 -17.50
CA THR A 325 -16.49 27.09 -18.90
C THR A 325 -16.66 28.58 -19.14
N LEU A 326 -15.71 29.17 -19.87
CA LEU A 326 -15.91 30.44 -20.56
C LEU A 326 -17.11 30.28 -21.49
N SER A 327 -18.02 31.26 -21.38
CA SER A 327 -19.29 31.46 -22.11
C SER A 327 -19.43 30.79 -23.47
#